data_AF-A0A8S3CMV6-F1
#
_entry.id   AF-A0A8S3CMV6-F1
#
_cell.length_a   1.000
_cell.length_b   1.000
_cell.length_c   1.000
_cell.angle_alpha   90.00
_cell.angle_beta   90.00
_cell.angle_gamma   90.00
#
_symmetry.space_group_name_H-M   'P 1'
#
loop_
_entity.id
_entity.type
_entity.pdbx_description
1 polymer ?
#
loop_
_entity_poly.entity_id
_entity_poly.type
_entity_poly.pdbx_seq_one_letter_code
_entity_poly.pdbx_strand_id
1 'polypeptide(L)' 'MTIKLSATGTPRPDIVWTRGNDELAPNDRIQVTVPTAEGEDTYTLTILNVQPEDQGDYSAKISNVGGTVKSKKCKVAVSS' A
#
# COMPACT_ATOMS: atom_id res chain seq x y z
N MET A 1 -8.59 2.04 -8.93
CA MET A 1 -8.01 3.04 -8.00
C MET A 1 -6.56 2.70 -7.76
N THR A 2 -5.69 3.70 -7.58
CA THR A 2 -4.27 3.50 -7.29
C THR A 2 -3.82 4.37 -6.11
N ILE A 3 -3.12 3.76 -5.15
CA ILE A 3 -2.49 4.44 -4.02
C ILE A 3 -0.98 4.24 -4.13
N LYS A 4 -0.21 5.32 -3.97
CA LYS A 4 1.26 5.30 -4.03
C LYS A 4 1.82 5.71 -2.68
N LEU A 5 2.89 5.04 -2.27
CA LEU A 5 3.66 5.38 -1.09
C LEU A 5 5.15 5.38 -1.43
N SER A 6 5.85 6.46 -1.11
CA SER A 6 7.30 6.51 -1.20
C SER A 6 7.90 6.14 0.17
N ALA A 7 8.79 5.14 0.19
CA ALA A 7 9.48 4.70 1.39
C ALA A 7 10.91 4.23 1.04
N THR A 8 11.87 4.68 1.83
CA THR A 8 13.29 4.32 1.69
C THR A 8 13.75 3.47 2.87
N GLY A 9 14.82 2.71 2.65
CA GLY A 9 15.45 1.91 3.69
C GLY A 9 16.51 0.99 3.11
N THR A 10 17.53 0.67 3.92
CA THR A 10 18.62 -0.23 3.55
C THR A 10 18.74 -1.31 4.64
N PRO A 11 18.46 -2.59 4.36
CA PRO A 11 17.90 -3.16 3.12
C PRO A 11 16.53 -2.56 2.77
N ARG A 12 16.15 -2.66 1.49
CA ARG A 12 14.84 -2.23 1.00
C ARG A 12 13.74 -2.81 1.89
N PRO A 13 12.81 -1.98 2.39
CA PRO A 13 11.76 -2.49 3.26
C PRO A 13 10.67 -3.23 2.50
N ASP A 14 10.07 -4.20 3.17
CA ASP A 14 8.83 -4.81 2.74
C ASP A 14 7.63 -3.91 3.08
N ILE A 15 6.54 -4.07 2.34
CA ILE A 15 5.30 -3.32 2.54
C ILE A 15 4.10 -4.25 2.71
N VAL A 16 3.25 -3.94 3.70
CA VAL A 16 1.93 -4.54 3.87
C VAL A 16 0.88 -3.45 3.85
N TRP A 17 -0.01 -3.47 2.86
CA TRP A 17 -1.12 -2.53 2.76
C TRP A 17 -2.28 -2.97 3.63
N THR A 18 -3.01 -2.00 4.17
CA THR A 18 -4.15 -2.22 5.05
C THR A 18 -5.30 -1.28 4.67
N ARG A 19 -6.54 -1.77 4.80
CA ARG A 19 -7.77 -0.98 4.75
C ARG A 19 -8.45 -1.08 6.11
N GLY A 20 -8.49 0.02 6.85
CA GLY A 20 -8.92 0.03 8.25
C GLY A 20 -7.96 -0.79 9.12
N ASN A 21 -8.43 -1.97 9.53
CA ASN A 21 -7.64 -2.93 10.32
C ASN A 21 -7.28 -4.21 9.52
N ASP A 22 -7.79 -4.34 8.29
CA ASP A 22 -7.62 -5.55 7.49
C ASP A 22 -6.39 -5.42 6.58
N GLU A 23 -5.57 -6.47 6.52
CA GLU A 23 -4.46 -6.56 5.57
C GLU A 23 -4.96 -6.89 4.16
N LEU A 24 -4.37 -6.24 3.16
CA LEU A 24 -4.71 -6.42 1.76
C LEU A 24 -3.67 -7.32 1.10
N ALA A 25 -4.05 -8.57 0.87
CA ALA A 25 -3.24 -9.52 0.10
C ALA A 25 -3.53 -9.39 -1.41
N PRO A 26 -2.52 -9.57 -2.28
CA PRO A 26 -2.72 -9.61 -3.72
C PRO A 26 -3.75 -10.68 -4.14
N ASN A 27 -4.61 -10.32 -5.09
CA ASN A 27 -5.61 -11.20 -5.70
C ASN A 27 -6.03 -10.64 -7.08
N ASP A 28 -7.06 -11.21 -7.71
CA ASP A 28 -7.53 -10.79 -9.03
C ASP A 28 -7.88 -9.29 -9.14
N ARG A 29 -8.27 -8.66 -8.03
CA ARG A 29 -8.58 -7.22 -7.94
C ARG A 29 -7.46 -6.39 -7.31
N ILE A 30 -6.70 -6.97 -6.40
CA ILE A 30 -5.66 -6.27 -5.62
C ILE A 30 -4.29 -6.57 -6.21
N GLN A 31 -3.66 -5.56 -6.81
CA GLN A 31 -2.31 -5.65 -7.35
C GLN A 31 -1.36 -4.80 -6.53
N VAL A 32 -0.26 -5.41 -6.05
CA VAL A 32 0.79 -4.71 -5.33
C VAL A 32 2.04 -4.70 -6.19
N THR A 33 2.60 -3.52 -6.40
CA THR A 33 3.87 -3.32 -7.10
C THR A 33 4.88 -2.77 -6.12
N VAL A 34 6.02 -3.46 -6.02
CA VAL A 34 7.17 -3.07 -5.21
C VAL A 34 8.29 -2.57 -6.13
N PRO A 35 9.07 -1.57 -5.72
CA PRO A 35 10.19 -1.06 -6.49
C PRO A 35 11.27 -2.15 -6.66
N THR A 36 11.69 -2.40 -7.89
CA THR A 36 12.66 -3.46 -8.22
C THR A 36 14.04 -2.93 -8.56
N ALA A 37 14.15 -1.68 -9.03
CA ALA A 37 15.43 -1.07 -9.38
C ALA A 37 16.04 -0.29 -8.20
N GLU A 38 17.36 -0.22 -8.13
CA GLU A 38 18.04 0.68 -7.20
C GLU A 38 17.68 2.15 -7.51
N GLY A 39 17.43 2.93 -6.46
CA GLY A 39 16.96 4.32 -6.58
C GLY A 39 15.44 4.47 -6.74
N GLU A 40 14.68 3.40 -7.00
CA GLU A 40 13.23 3.42 -6.88
C GLU A 40 12.80 3.13 -5.45
N ASP A 41 11.82 3.88 -4.96
CA ASP A 41 11.34 3.86 -3.58
C ASP A 41 9.82 4.02 -3.50
N THR A 42 9.13 3.90 -4.63
CA THR A 42 7.67 3.98 -4.71
C THR A 42 7.01 2.61 -4.74
N TYR A 43 6.18 2.34 -3.74
CA TYR A 43 5.32 1.17 -3.64
C TYR A 43 3.91 1.56 -4.08
N THR A 44 3.25 0.68 -4.83
CA THR A 44 1.94 0.96 -5.40
C THR A 44 0.94 -0.14 -5.05
N LEU A 45 -0.24 0.27 -4.60
CA LEU A 45 -1.43 -0.57 -4.46
C LEU A 45 -2.45 -0.16 -5.51
N THR A 46 -2.87 -1.10 -6.35
CA THR A 46 -3.92 -0.90 -7.35
C THR A 46 -5.10 -1.82 -7.03
N ILE A 47 -6.29 -1.23 -6.93
CA ILE A 47 -7.56 -1.96 -6.78
C ILE A 47 -8.35 -1.82 -8.07
N LEU A 48 -8.56 -2.94 -8.76
CA LEU A 48 -9.35 -3.06 -9.97
C LEU A 48 -10.84 -3.22 -9.63
N ASN A 49 -11.69 -2.80 -10.58
CA ASN A 49 -13.15 -2.83 -10.46
C ASN A 49 -13.63 -2.26 -9.11
N VAL A 50 -13.28 -0.99 -8.84
CA VAL A 50 -13.56 -0.32 -7.56
C VAL A 50 -15.05 -0.34 -7.27
N GLN A 51 -15.42 -0.75 -6.06
CA GLN A 51 -16.80 -0.78 -5.58
C GLN A 51 -16.97 0.12 -4.35
N PRO A 52 -18.21 0.47 -3.96
CA PRO A 52 -18.46 1.25 -2.74
C PRO A 52 -17.85 0.66 -1.47
N GLU A 53 -17.69 -0.67 -1.40
CA GLU A 53 -17.06 -1.35 -0.25
C GLU A 53 -15.54 -1.16 -0.20
N ASP A 54 -14.93 -0.63 -1.27
CA ASP A 54 -13.52 -0.26 -1.30
C ASP A 54 -13.24 1.10 -0.66
N GLN A 55 -14.26 1.79 -0.17
CA GLN A 55 -14.09 2.98 0.64
C GLN A 55 -13.44 2.65 2.00
N GLY A 56 -12.69 3.60 2.53
CA GLY A 56 -12.10 3.48 3.86
C GLY A 56 -10.77 4.18 4.02
N ASP A 57 -10.16 3.97 5.18
CA ASP A 57 -8.84 4.50 5.49
C ASP A 57 -7.76 3.49 5.10
N TYR A 58 -6.91 3.84 4.15
CA TYR A 58 -5.79 3.02 3.73
C TYR A 58 -4.52 3.44 4.43
N SER A 59 -3.72 2.48 4.87
CA SER A 59 -2.36 2.71 5.38
C SER A 59 -1.44 1.55 5.02
N ALA A 60 -0.13 1.75 5.15
CA ALA A 60 0.83 0.69 4.96
C ALA A 60 1.75 0.53 6.16
N LYS A 61 2.16 -0.70 6.44
CA LYS A 61 3.24 -1.05 7.37
C LYS A 61 4.49 -1.30 6.53
N ILE A 62 5.58 -0.64 6.89
CA ILE A 62 6.86 -0.67 6.19
C ILE A 62 7.89 -1.23 7.15
N SER A 63 8.59 -2.30 6.78
CA SER A 63 9.51 -2.98 7.69
C SER A 63 10.78 -3.49 7.03
N ASN A 64 11.90 -3.34 7.71
CA ASN A 64 13.16 -4.03 7.41
C ASN A 64 13.87 -4.41 8.72
N VAL A 65 15.11 -4.92 8.63
CA VAL A 65 15.93 -5.26 9.80
C VAL A 65 16.24 -4.08 10.74
N GLY A 66 16.12 -2.84 10.26
CA GLY A 66 16.32 -1.63 11.06
C GLY A 66 15.09 -1.20 11.85
N GLY A 67 13.90 -1.73 11.53
CA GLY A 67 12.68 -1.44 12.27
C GLY A 67 11.42 -1.49 11.43
N THR A 68 10.34 -0.97 12.01
CA THR A 68 9.01 -0.94 11.41
C THR A 68 8.36 0.42 11.63
N VAL A 69 7.77 0.97 10.58
CA VAL A 69 7.00 2.22 10.61
C VAL A 69 5.65 2.02 9.95
N LYS A 70 4.67 2.84 10.35
CA LYS A 70 3.34 2.87 9.73
C LYS A 70 3.17 4.19 8.98
N SER A 71 2.67 4.13 7.76
CA SER A 71 2.37 5.33 6.97
C SER A 71 1.24 6.14 7.59
N LYS A 72 1.11 7.40 7.14
CA LYS A 72 -0.12 8.16 7.35
C LYS A 72 -1.30 7.44 6.70
N LYS A 73 -2.48 7.59 7.30
CA LYS A 73 -3.74 7.11 6.72
C LYS A 73 -4.15 8.02 5.56
N CYS A 74 -4.65 7.42 4.49
CA CYS A 74 -5.29 8.10 3.37
C CYS A 74 -6.75 7.66 3.32
N LYS A 75 -7.67 8.62 3.51
CA LYS A 75 -9.11 8.33 3.39
C LYS A 75 -9.51 8.32 1.92
N VAL A 76 -10.14 7.24 1.52
CA VAL A 76 -10.68 7.03 0.17
C VAL A 76 -12.19 6.97 0.25
N ALA A 77 -12.86 7.75 -0.60
CA ALA A 77 -14.29 7.70 -0.84
C ALA A 77 -14.57 7.41 -2.32
N VAL A 78 -15.63 6.66 -2.60
CA VAL A 78 -16.08 6.30 -3.95
C VAL A 78 -17.42 7.00 -4.15
N SER A 79 -17.47 8.03 -4.97
CA SER A 79 -18.72 8.67 -5.35
C SER A 79 -19.44 7.82 -6.40
N SER A 80 -20.73 7.57 -6.18
CA SER A 80 -21.66 6.98 -7.15
C SER A 80 -21.99 7.94 -8.29
#